data_AF-A0A8C6KPG0-F1
#
_entry.id   AF-A0A8C6KPG0-F1
#
_cell.length_a   1.000
_cell.length_b   1.000
_cell.length_c   1.000
_cell.angle_alpha   90.00
_cell.angle_beta   90.00
_cell.angle_gamma   90.00
#
_symmetry.space_group_name_H-M   'P 1'
#
loop_
_entity.id
_entity.type
_entity.pdbx_description
1 polymer ?
#
loop_
_entity_poly.entity_id
_entity_poly.type
_entity_poly.pdbx_seq_one_letter_code
_entity_poly.pdbx_strand_id
1 'polypeptide(L)'
;MPPSSNPLSLVNCSNMMHSNIYTRAPEKTNAAALLERDREKERDQQQRKSKGKRYMRDMRRSRTIIQAEQLDILYGCYFKDPNPGKHEFEQISEWVHLPKKVVQIWFQNMRARERKGEQFPPWLCLRRRPRTHLSCLQLSILQSCYETCAHPNAMECEAIGNELNLPLKVIQIWFQNTRAKEKRWRLQQEKMVISSGLWDRGHQLRILPAVQRSQS
;
A
#
# COMPACT_ATOMS: atom_id res chain seq x y z
N MET A 1 67.90 -31.09 19.76
CA MET A 1 67.83 -32.54 19.53
C MET A 1 66.74 -33.13 20.42
N PRO A 2 65.89 -34.06 19.93
CA PRO A 2 64.91 -34.84 20.71
C PRO A 2 65.58 -36.13 21.25
N PRO A 3 64.89 -37.01 22.03
CA PRO A 3 63.94 -38.02 21.51
C PRO A 3 62.63 -38.11 22.34
N SER A 4 61.44 -38.26 21.76
CA SER A 4 60.76 -39.46 21.20
C SER A 4 60.42 -40.57 22.22
N SER A 5 59.13 -40.67 22.62
CA SER A 5 58.25 -41.84 22.31
C SER A 5 56.87 -41.75 23.01
N ASN A 6 55.81 -41.81 22.19
CA ASN A 6 54.38 -42.01 22.50
C ASN A 6 54.14 -43.47 22.99
N PRO A 7 53.04 -43.86 23.71
CA PRO A 7 51.68 -43.79 23.14
C PRO A 7 50.46 -43.67 24.09
N LEU A 8 49.36 -43.17 23.50
CA LEU A 8 47.95 -43.63 23.59
C LEU A 8 47.41 -44.14 24.95
N SER A 9 46.40 -43.46 25.50
CA SER A 9 45.29 -44.17 26.14
C SER A 9 43.92 -43.51 25.89
N LEU A 10 43.14 -44.27 25.14
CA LEU A 10 41.68 -44.35 25.03
C LEU A 10 40.83 -43.14 25.43
N VAL A 11 40.36 -42.47 24.37
CA VAL A 11 38.98 -41.99 24.28
C VAL A 11 38.04 -43.15 24.64
N ASN A 12 37.14 -42.91 25.60
CA ASN A 12 36.10 -43.84 26.03
C ASN A 12 35.12 -44.10 24.87
N CYS A 13 35.42 -45.13 24.07
CA CYS A 13 34.49 -45.73 23.13
C CYS A 13 33.53 -46.64 23.92
N SER A 14 32.31 -46.18 24.14
CA SER A 14 31.20 -47.06 24.49
C SER A 14 30.12 -46.96 23.41
N ASN A 15 30.18 -47.97 22.53
CA ASN A 15 29.06 -48.59 21.83
C ASN A 15 28.49 -47.89 20.60
N MET A 16 29.13 -48.16 19.45
CA MET A 16 28.38 -48.50 18.25
C MET A 16 27.98 -49.99 18.30
N MET A 17 26.75 -50.28 17.87
CA MET A 17 26.23 -51.60 17.46
C MET A 17 25.75 -52.56 18.56
N HIS A 18 24.56 -52.29 19.11
CA HIS A 18 23.58 -53.37 19.29
C HIS A 18 22.30 -53.01 18.51
N SER A 19 22.11 -53.73 17.41
CA SER A 19 20.94 -53.73 16.56
C SER A 19 19.69 -54.11 17.35
N ASN A 20 18.65 -53.28 17.26
CA ASN A 20 17.27 -53.73 17.44
C ASN A 20 16.36 -52.92 16.52
N ILE A 21 16.24 -53.42 15.29
CA ILE A 21 14.98 -53.81 14.64
C ILE A 21 13.73 -53.33 15.42
N TYR A 22 13.41 -52.05 15.35
CA TYR A 22 12.06 -51.52 15.36
C TYR A 22 12.06 -50.22 14.54
N THR A 23 11.44 -50.34 13.37
CA THR A 23 10.99 -49.30 12.44
C THR A 23 10.82 -47.91 13.06
N ARG A 24 11.77 -47.00 12.81
CA ARG A 24 11.54 -45.56 12.96
C ARG A 24 11.27 -45.00 11.57
N ALA A 25 9.99 -44.76 11.28
CA ALA A 25 9.54 -44.18 10.02
C ALA A 25 10.29 -42.87 9.73
N PRO A 26 10.63 -42.56 8.47
CA PRO A 26 11.08 -41.23 8.14
C PRO A 26 9.96 -40.28 8.59
N GLU A 27 10.29 -39.22 9.33
CA GLU A 27 9.39 -38.07 9.45
C GLU A 27 9.19 -37.56 8.04
N LYS A 28 8.14 -38.08 7.40
CA LYS A 28 7.62 -37.60 6.14
C LYS A 28 7.19 -36.19 6.46
N THR A 29 8.06 -35.21 6.23
CA THR A 29 7.58 -33.89 5.86
C THR A 29 6.61 -34.16 4.73
N ASN A 30 5.31 -34.10 5.06
CA ASN A 30 4.26 -34.56 4.16
C ASN A 30 4.49 -33.86 2.83
N ALA A 31 4.78 -34.62 1.76
CA ALA A 31 4.98 -34.05 0.44
C ALA A 31 3.77 -33.18 0.04
N ALA A 32 2.58 -33.57 0.52
CA ALA A 32 1.36 -32.76 0.46
C ALA A 32 1.47 -31.38 1.15
N ALA A 33 2.11 -31.29 2.31
CA ALA A 33 2.31 -30.02 3.02
C ALA A 33 3.35 -29.11 2.33
N LEU A 34 4.37 -29.69 1.68
CA LEU A 34 5.32 -28.93 0.86
C LEU A 34 4.62 -28.39 -0.41
N LEU A 35 3.85 -29.23 -1.09
CA LEU A 35 3.06 -28.85 -2.26
C LEU A 35 1.98 -27.80 -1.92
N GLU A 36 1.34 -27.90 -0.75
CA GLU A 36 0.40 -26.87 -0.30
C GLU A 36 1.09 -25.55 0.05
N ARG A 37 2.28 -25.57 0.67
CA ARG A 37 3.10 -24.35 0.83
C ARG A 37 3.51 -23.76 -0.51
N ASP A 38 3.86 -24.57 -1.49
CA ASP A 38 4.27 -24.09 -2.82
C ASP A 38 3.07 -23.52 -3.60
N ARG A 39 1.90 -24.16 -3.52
CA ARG A 39 0.64 -23.62 -4.04
C ARG A 39 0.20 -22.34 -3.33
N GLU A 40 0.43 -22.23 -2.03
CA GLU A 40 0.14 -21.02 -1.26
C GLU A 40 1.06 -19.86 -1.67
N LYS A 41 2.37 -20.12 -1.82
CA LYS A 41 3.32 -19.16 -2.40
C LYS A 41 2.93 -18.74 -3.82
N GLU A 42 2.46 -19.69 -4.65
CA GLU A 42 1.96 -19.38 -6.00
C GLU A 42 0.71 -18.51 -5.97
N ARG A 43 -0.26 -18.79 -5.09
CA ARG A 43 -1.47 -17.95 -4.90
C ARG A 43 -1.11 -16.54 -4.45
N ASP A 44 -0.19 -16.40 -3.49
CA ASP A 44 0.30 -15.11 -3.03
C ASP A 44 1.04 -14.36 -4.14
N GLN A 45 1.86 -15.04 -4.92
CA GLN A 45 2.57 -14.45 -6.05
C GLN A 45 1.62 -14.05 -7.18
N GLN A 46 0.56 -14.83 -7.45
CA GLN A 46 -0.51 -14.52 -8.39
C GLN A 46 -1.32 -13.31 -7.94
N GLN A 47 -1.62 -13.22 -6.64
CA GLN A 47 -2.33 -12.09 -6.03
C GLN A 47 -1.47 -10.81 -6.05
N ARG A 48 -0.16 -10.92 -5.80
CA ARG A 48 0.82 -9.82 -5.94
C ARG A 48 0.92 -9.33 -7.39
N LYS A 49 1.04 -10.25 -8.37
CA LYS A 49 1.07 -9.93 -9.81
C LYS A 49 -0.20 -9.23 -10.28
N SER A 50 -1.37 -9.68 -9.82
CA SER A 50 -2.66 -9.07 -10.19
C SER A 50 -2.88 -7.71 -9.51
N LYS A 51 -2.44 -7.53 -8.25
CA LYS A 51 -2.34 -6.22 -7.59
C LYS A 51 -1.40 -5.28 -8.36
N GLY A 52 -0.23 -5.75 -8.79
CA GLY A 52 0.73 -5.00 -9.61
C GLY A 52 0.17 -4.54 -10.95
N LYS A 53 -0.56 -5.40 -11.68
CA LYS A 53 -1.24 -5.04 -12.94
C LYS A 53 -2.33 -3.99 -12.75
N ARG A 54 -3.13 -4.08 -11.68
CA ARG A 54 -4.15 -3.08 -11.35
C ARG A 54 -3.52 -1.74 -10.93
N TYR A 55 -2.39 -1.81 -10.23
CA TYR A 55 -1.60 -0.64 -9.83
C TYR A 55 -1.08 0.13 -11.06
N MET A 56 -0.50 -0.57 -12.03
CA MET A 56 -0.04 0.02 -13.29
C MET A 56 -1.18 0.69 -14.08
N ARG A 57 -2.36 0.07 -14.11
CA ARG A 57 -3.55 0.66 -14.76
C ARG A 57 -4.00 1.97 -14.10
N ASP A 58 -4.03 2.02 -12.78
CA ASP A 58 -4.45 3.21 -12.04
C ASP A 58 -3.44 4.36 -12.13
N MET A 59 -2.15 4.06 -12.29
CA MET A 59 -1.12 5.09 -12.48
C MET A 59 -1.24 5.79 -13.84
N ARG A 60 -1.85 5.12 -14.82
CA ARG A 60 -2.03 5.59 -16.20
C ARG A 60 -3.26 6.47 -16.41
N ARG A 61 -4.05 6.79 -15.37
CA ARG A 61 -5.19 7.70 -15.53
C ARG A 61 -4.68 9.07 -16.00
N SER A 62 -5.10 9.47 -17.20
CA SER A 62 -4.80 10.78 -17.77
C SER A 62 -5.28 11.88 -16.83
N ARG A 63 -4.40 12.82 -16.51
CA ARG A 63 -4.75 14.01 -15.71
C ARG A 63 -5.20 15.11 -16.64
N THR A 64 -6.31 15.75 -16.31
CA THR A 64 -6.77 16.96 -16.98
C THR A 64 -5.85 18.13 -16.62
N ILE A 65 -5.37 18.83 -17.64
CA ILE A 65 -4.66 20.11 -17.50
C ILE A 65 -5.71 21.22 -17.57
N ILE A 66 -5.73 22.10 -16.59
CA ILE A 66 -6.63 23.26 -16.55
C ILE A 66 -5.82 24.45 -17.06
N GLN A 67 -6.26 25.04 -18.17
CA GLN A 67 -5.60 26.16 -18.83
C GLN A 67 -5.81 27.47 -18.06
N ALA A 68 -5.02 28.51 -18.37
CA ALA A 68 -5.08 29.80 -17.68
C ALA A 68 -6.48 30.45 -17.80
N GLU A 69 -7.03 30.50 -19.01
CA GLU A 69 -8.36 31.06 -19.29
C GLU A 69 -9.48 30.34 -18.51
N GLN A 70 -9.36 29.00 -18.40
CA GLN A 70 -10.29 28.19 -17.60
C GLN A 70 -10.14 28.50 -16.09
N LEU A 71 -8.91 28.75 -15.62
CA LEU A 71 -8.66 29.12 -14.23
C LEU A 71 -9.30 30.47 -13.90
N ASP A 72 -9.24 31.46 -14.80
CA ASP A 72 -9.82 32.78 -14.57
C ASP A 72 -11.32 32.69 -14.31
N ILE A 73 -12.04 31.89 -15.11
CA ILE A 73 -13.47 31.61 -14.90
C ILE A 73 -13.69 30.92 -13.55
N LEU A 74 -12.90 29.88 -13.24
CA LEU A 74 -13.03 29.12 -11.99
C LEU A 74 -12.80 30.01 -10.75
N TYR A 75 -11.81 30.90 -10.79
CA TYR A 75 -11.55 31.86 -9.73
C TYR A 75 -12.70 32.86 -9.59
N GLY A 76 -13.23 33.37 -10.71
CA GLY A 76 -14.40 34.25 -10.70
C GLY A 76 -15.63 33.60 -10.06
N CYS A 77 -15.89 32.33 -10.38
CA CYS A 77 -16.97 31.56 -9.75
C CYS A 77 -16.70 31.31 -8.26
N TYR A 78 -15.47 30.97 -7.89
CA TYR A 78 -15.07 30.70 -6.50
C TYR A 78 -15.24 31.91 -5.59
N PHE A 79 -14.92 33.11 -6.09
CA PHE A 79 -15.09 34.34 -5.34
C PHE A 79 -16.57 34.66 -5.06
N LYS A 80 -17.47 34.29 -5.99
CA LYS A 80 -18.92 34.46 -5.82
C LYS A 80 -19.50 33.47 -4.81
N ASP A 81 -19.17 32.19 -4.98
CA ASP A 81 -19.56 31.14 -4.05
C ASP A 81 -18.48 30.05 -3.98
N PRO A 82 -17.78 29.89 -2.83
CA PRO A 82 -16.78 28.84 -2.66
C PRO A 82 -17.39 27.45 -2.50
N ASN A 83 -18.71 27.32 -2.31
CA ASN A 83 -19.41 26.04 -2.17
C ASN A 83 -20.67 25.93 -3.06
N PRO A 84 -20.50 25.95 -4.41
CA PRO A 84 -21.61 25.91 -5.35
C PRO A 84 -22.49 24.67 -5.22
N GLY A 85 -23.75 24.81 -5.61
CA GLY A 85 -24.72 23.72 -5.69
C GLY A 85 -24.48 22.76 -6.86
N LYS A 86 -25.27 21.67 -6.92
CA LYS A 86 -25.14 20.63 -7.96
C LYS A 86 -25.30 21.20 -9.38
N HIS A 87 -26.29 22.05 -9.59
CA HIS A 87 -26.61 22.66 -10.90
C HIS A 87 -25.56 23.70 -11.31
N GLU A 88 -25.05 24.47 -10.36
CA GLU A 88 -23.97 25.44 -10.63
C GLU A 88 -22.69 24.74 -11.07
N PHE A 89 -22.34 23.59 -10.47
CA PHE A 89 -21.23 22.79 -10.97
C PHE A 89 -21.43 22.27 -12.40
N GLU A 90 -22.67 22.07 -12.86
CA GLU A 90 -22.95 21.72 -14.27
C GLU A 90 -22.72 22.92 -15.18
N GLN A 91 -23.27 24.09 -14.84
CA GLN A 91 -23.04 25.32 -15.60
C GLN A 91 -21.56 25.72 -15.67
N ILE A 92 -20.84 25.68 -14.55
CA ILE A 92 -19.40 26.00 -14.52
C ILE A 92 -18.62 25.01 -15.38
N SER A 93 -19.00 23.72 -15.35
CA SER A 93 -18.40 22.65 -16.16
C SER A 93 -18.57 22.91 -17.66
N GLU A 94 -19.73 23.41 -18.07
CA GLU A 94 -20.00 23.82 -19.44
C GLU A 94 -19.16 25.04 -19.85
N TRP A 95 -19.09 26.08 -19.02
CA TRP A 95 -18.32 27.31 -19.34
C TRP A 95 -16.83 27.07 -19.51
N VAL A 96 -16.23 26.20 -18.69
CA VAL A 96 -14.79 25.91 -18.77
C VAL A 96 -14.48 24.71 -19.66
N HIS A 97 -15.49 24.03 -20.19
CA HIS A 97 -15.35 22.80 -20.97
C HIS A 97 -14.53 21.71 -20.28
N LEU A 98 -14.70 21.56 -18.96
CA LEU A 98 -14.05 20.51 -18.17
C LEU A 98 -15.10 19.61 -17.55
N PRO A 99 -14.82 18.31 -17.34
CA PRO A 99 -15.77 17.44 -16.66
C PRO A 99 -16.14 17.98 -15.27
N LYS A 100 -17.42 17.91 -14.91
CA LYS A 100 -17.94 18.33 -13.60
C LYS A 100 -17.09 17.84 -12.42
N LYS A 101 -16.60 16.61 -12.49
CA LYS A 101 -15.73 16.03 -11.45
C LYS A 101 -14.42 16.81 -11.27
N VAL A 102 -13.83 17.31 -12.37
CA VAL A 102 -12.61 18.11 -12.34
C VAL A 102 -12.88 19.46 -11.68
N VAL A 103 -13.99 20.13 -12.04
CA VAL A 103 -14.41 21.38 -11.41
C VAL A 103 -14.64 21.20 -9.91
N GLN A 104 -15.38 20.16 -9.51
CA GLN A 104 -15.58 19.83 -8.10
C GLN A 104 -14.27 19.61 -7.34
N ILE A 105 -13.34 18.85 -7.92
CA ILE A 105 -12.02 18.60 -7.33
C ILE A 105 -11.24 19.91 -7.22
N TRP A 106 -11.33 20.80 -8.21
CA TRP A 106 -10.68 22.11 -8.16
C TRP A 106 -11.19 22.94 -6.99
N PHE A 107 -12.52 23.07 -6.82
CA PHE A 107 -13.12 23.79 -5.68
C PHE A 107 -12.74 23.17 -4.33
N GLN A 108 -12.76 21.83 -4.23
CA GLN A 108 -12.30 21.12 -3.03
C GLN A 108 -10.83 21.39 -2.71
N ASN A 109 -9.97 21.40 -3.72
CA ASN A 109 -8.55 21.70 -3.58
C ASN A 109 -8.32 23.16 -3.20
N MET A 110 -9.12 24.08 -3.71
CA MET A 110 -9.07 25.51 -3.35
C MET A 110 -9.38 25.70 -1.87
N ARG A 111 -10.53 25.20 -1.39
CA ARG A 111 -10.86 25.24 0.05
C ARG A 111 -9.83 24.52 0.93
N ALA A 112 -9.19 23.47 0.42
CA ALA A 112 -8.13 22.77 1.14
C ALA A 112 -6.85 23.60 1.30
N ARG A 113 -6.53 24.46 0.32
CA ARG A 113 -5.41 25.40 0.39
C ARG A 113 -5.68 26.50 1.41
N GLU A 114 -6.88 27.07 1.41
CA GLU A 114 -7.28 28.11 2.39
C GLU A 114 -7.14 27.62 3.83
N ARG A 115 -7.62 26.41 4.13
CA ARG A 115 -7.49 25.80 5.47
C ARG A 115 -6.05 25.56 5.90
N LYS A 116 -5.10 25.43 4.96
CA LYS A 116 -3.68 25.26 5.28
C LYS A 116 -2.98 26.58 5.61
N GLY A 117 -3.69 27.71 5.60
CA GLY A 117 -3.09 29.02 5.82
C GLY A 117 -2.16 29.46 4.69
N GLU A 118 -2.18 28.74 3.56
CA GLU A 118 -1.42 29.09 2.36
C GLU A 118 -2.15 30.22 1.62
N GLN A 119 -2.13 31.45 2.17
CA GLN A 119 -2.50 32.67 1.44
C GLN A 119 -1.42 32.99 0.41
N PHE A 120 -1.21 32.11 -0.57
CA PHE A 120 -0.34 32.43 -1.67
C PHE A 120 -1.11 33.31 -2.67
N PRO A 121 -0.55 34.46 -3.10
CA PRO A 121 -1.14 35.24 -4.20
C PRO A 121 -1.43 34.34 -5.41
N PRO A 122 -2.50 34.63 -6.19
CA PRO A 122 -2.97 33.79 -7.30
C PRO A 122 -1.85 33.35 -8.26
N TRP A 123 -0.84 34.20 -8.45
CA TRP A 123 0.33 34.00 -9.30
C TRP A 123 1.29 32.88 -8.82
N LEU A 124 1.37 32.62 -7.52
CA LEU A 124 2.19 31.51 -6.97
C LEU A 124 1.50 30.16 -7.18
N CYS A 125 0.17 30.15 -7.34
CA CYS A 125 -0.57 28.94 -7.73
C CYS A 125 -0.36 28.56 -9.20
N LEU A 126 -0.06 29.53 -10.08
CA LEU A 126 0.32 29.29 -11.48
C LEU A 126 1.73 28.71 -11.60
N ARG A 127 2.64 29.01 -10.67
CA ARG A 127 3.99 28.41 -10.62
C ARG A 127 3.94 27.00 -10.01
N ARG A 128 3.04 26.15 -10.55
CA ARG A 128 2.94 24.74 -10.18
C ARG A 128 4.29 24.08 -10.45
N ARG A 129 4.89 23.48 -9.43
CA ARG A 129 6.04 22.60 -9.65
C ARG A 129 5.65 21.57 -10.71
N PRO A 130 6.44 21.41 -11.78
CA PRO A 130 6.16 20.42 -12.81
C PRO A 130 5.93 19.07 -12.16
N ARG A 131 4.87 18.39 -12.61
CA ARG A 131 4.59 17.07 -12.07
C ARG A 131 5.68 16.11 -12.55
N THR A 132 6.33 15.42 -11.64
CA THR A 132 7.29 14.37 -11.99
C THR A 132 6.56 13.22 -12.70
N HIS A 133 7.00 12.90 -13.91
CA HIS A 133 6.59 11.70 -14.65
C HIS A 133 7.54 10.56 -14.29
N LEU A 134 7.01 9.52 -13.65
CA LEU A 134 7.76 8.33 -13.31
C LEU A 134 7.65 7.32 -14.45
N SER A 135 8.79 6.79 -14.90
CA SER A 135 8.83 5.75 -15.93
C SER A 135 8.24 4.44 -15.41
N CYS A 136 7.86 3.54 -16.32
CA CYS A 136 7.34 2.22 -15.92
C CYS A 136 8.38 1.42 -15.11
N LEU A 137 9.66 1.54 -15.46
CA LEU A 137 10.77 0.90 -14.76
C LEU A 137 10.97 1.48 -13.34
N GLN A 138 10.97 2.81 -13.21
CA GLN A 138 11.05 3.47 -11.90
C GLN A 138 9.89 3.05 -10.99
N LEU A 139 8.68 2.95 -11.54
CA LEU A 139 7.50 2.48 -10.81
C LEU A 139 7.61 1.01 -10.39
N SER A 140 8.16 0.12 -11.23
CA SER A 140 8.36 -1.27 -10.85
C SER A 140 9.38 -1.43 -9.73
N ILE A 141 10.46 -0.64 -9.75
CA ILE A 141 11.47 -0.67 -8.69
C ILE A 141 10.88 -0.14 -7.38
N LEU A 142 10.20 1.02 -7.40
CA LEU A 142 9.51 1.56 -6.23
C LEU A 142 8.50 0.59 -5.62
N GLN A 143 7.78 -0.14 -6.47
CA GLN A 143 6.84 -1.17 -6.03
C GLN A 143 7.58 -2.33 -5.34
N SER A 144 8.69 -2.80 -5.91
CA SER A 144 9.53 -3.83 -5.29
C SER A 144 10.02 -3.38 -3.91
N CYS A 145 10.51 -2.13 -3.80
CA CYS A 145 10.93 -1.56 -2.52
C CYS A 145 9.77 -1.51 -1.50
N TYR A 146 8.56 -1.14 -1.92
CA TYR A 146 7.37 -1.10 -1.05
C TYR A 146 6.99 -2.46 -0.48
N GLU A 147 7.16 -3.53 -1.26
CA GLU A 147 6.87 -4.88 -0.81
C GLU A 147 7.85 -5.38 0.24
N THR A 148 9.10 -4.91 0.23
CA THR A 148 10.09 -5.21 1.25
C THR A 148 9.94 -4.32 2.48
N CYS A 149 9.69 -3.02 2.28
CA CYS A 149 9.50 -2.06 3.35
C CYS A 149 8.45 -1.01 2.97
N ALA A 150 7.28 -1.05 3.62
CA ALA A 150 6.21 -0.09 3.38
C ALA A 150 6.47 1.29 4.02
N HIS A 151 7.41 1.38 4.97
CA HIS A 151 7.74 2.59 5.75
C HIS A 151 9.25 2.88 5.73
N PRO A 152 9.83 3.12 4.54
CA PRO A 152 11.26 3.40 4.47
C PRO A 152 11.59 4.70 5.22
N ASN A 153 12.74 4.71 5.89
CA ASN A 153 13.28 5.87 6.56
C ASN A 153 13.82 6.90 5.54
N ALA A 154 14.28 8.06 6.02
CA ALA A 154 14.75 9.13 5.15
C ALA A 154 15.99 8.75 4.32
N MET A 155 16.94 8.01 4.91
CA MET A 155 18.17 7.56 4.23
C MET A 155 17.84 6.53 3.15
N GLU A 156 16.94 5.59 3.43
CA GLU A 156 16.45 4.62 2.45
C GLU A 156 15.75 5.32 1.27
N CYS A 157 14.94 6.34 1.55
CA CYS A 157 14.32 7.15 0.49
C CYS A 157 15.35 7.93 -0.35
N GLU A 158 16.45 8.38 0.25
CA GLU A 158 17.53 9.08 -0.44
C GLU A 158 18.33 8.11 -1.34
N ALA A 159 18.66 6.92 -0.83
CA ALA A 159 19.33 5.88 -1.62
C ALA A 159 18.50 5.50 -2.86
N ILE A 160 17.19 5.25 -2.69
CA ILE A 160 16.27 4.96 -3.80
C ILE A 160 16.17 6.17 -4.76
N GLY A 161 16.16 7.39 -4.22
CA GLY A 161 16.15 8.62 -5.01
C GLY A 161 17.39 8.75 -5.90
N ASN A 162 18.57 8.46 -5.36
CA ASN A 162 19.83 8.51 -6.10
C ASN A 162 19.88 7.43 -7.20
N GLU A 163 19.47 6.21 -6.89
CA GLU A 163 19.45 5.10 -7.85
C GLU A 163 18.47 5.36 -9.02
N LEU A 164 17.30 5.91 -8.72
CA LEU A 164 16.26 6.19 -9.72
C LEU A 164 16.41 7.56 -10.40
N ASN A 165 17.39 8.37 -9.98
CA ASN A 165 17.55 9.78 -10.34
C ASN A 165 16.25 10.59 -10.13
N LEU A 166 15.66 10.45 -8.94
CA LEU A 166 14.42 11.09 -8.55
C LEU A 166 14.63 11.91 -7.27
N PRO A 167 14.03 13.12 -7.15
CA PRO A 167 14.13 13.91 -5.93
C PRO A 167 13.57 13.16 -4.72
N LEU A 168 14.23 13.23 -3.56
CA LEU A 168 13.79 12.64 -2.30
C LEU A 168 12.30 12.88 -2.00
N LYS A 169 11.84 14.12 -2.24
CA LYS A 169 10.44 14.49 -2.00
C LYS A 169 9.45 13.69 -2.84
N VAL A 170 9.82 13.33 -4.08
CA VAL A 170 8.99 12.51 -4.98
C VAL A 170 8.85 11.10 -4.42
N ILE A 171 9.96 10.50 -3.97
CA ILE A 171 9.99 9.17 -3.35
C ILE A 171 9.10 9.15 -2.10
N GLN A 172 9.31 10.09 -1.18
CA GLN A 172 8.50 10.20 0.03
C GLN A 172 7.00 10.36 -0.27
N ILE A 173 6.64 11.25 -1.20
CA ILE A 173 5.25 11.46 -1.62
C ILE A 173 4.68 10.21 -2.27
N TRP A 174 5.47 9.48 -3.05
CA TRP A 174 5.05 8.21 -3.67
C TRP A 174 4.70 7.20 -2.58
N PHE A 175 5.59 6.96 -1.62
CA PHE A 175 5.35 6.03 -0.52
C PHE A 175 4.13 6.43 0.34
N GLN A 176 3.98 7.73 0.64
CA GLN A 176 2.80 8.26 1.34
C GLN A 176 1.50 8.03 0.57
N ASN A 177 1.49 8.35 -0.73
CA ASN A 177 0.31 8.15 -1.58
C ASN A 177 -0.02 6.67 -1.78
N THR A 178 0.98 5.81 -1.88
CA THR A 178 0.82 4.35 -1.99
C THR A 178 0.15 3.80 -0.73
N ARG A 179 0.65 4.13 0.47
CA ARG A 179 0.01 3.74 1.74
C ARG A 179 -1.40 4.31 1.89
N ALA A 180 -1.61 5.58 1.52
CA ALA A 180 -2.92 6.21 1.58
C ALA A 180 -3.93 5.51 0.65
N LYS A 181 -3.49 5.11 -0.55
CA LYS A 181 -4.31 4.36 -1.50
C LYS A 181 -4.66 2.97 -0.96
N GLU A 182 -3.71 2.26 -0.37
CA GLU A 182 -3.95 0.95 0.26
C GLU A 182 -4.95 1.06 1.42
N LYS A 183 -4.80 2.07 2.29
CA LYS A 183 -5.76 2.33 3.38
C LYS A 183 -7.16 2.61 2.84
N ARG A 184 -7.28 3.46 1.80
CA ARG A 184 -8.57 3.75 1.15
C ARG A 184 -9.21 2.50 0.55
N TRP A 185 -8.41 1.62 -0.06
CA TRP A 185 -8.89 0.36 -0.62
C TRP A 185 -9.40 -0.59 0.45
N ARG A 186 -8.69 -0.74 1.57
CA ARG A 186 -9.13 -1.55 2.72
C ARG A 186 -10.47 -1.08 3.29
N LEU A 187 -10.60 0.22 3.55
CA LEU A 187 -11.86 0.81 4.03
C LEU A 187 -13.01 0.62 3.02
N GLN A 188 -12.72 0.65 1.72
CA GLN A 188 -13.71 0.39 0.69
C GLN A 188 -14.15 -1.08 0.68
N GLN A 189 -13.22 -2.02 0.86
CA GLN A 189 -13.55 -3.44 1.00
C GLN A 189 -14.37 -3.72 2.26
N GLU A 190 -13.99 -3.15 3.41
CA GLU A 190 -14.76 -3.26 4.65
C GLU A 190 -16.21 -2.78 4.46
N LYS A 191 -16.40 -1.63 3.80
CA LYS A 191 -17.75 -1.14 3.46
C LYS A 191 -18.53 -2.08 2.56
N MET A 192 -17.87 -2.74 1.60
CA MET A 192 -18.52 -3.73 0.74
C MET A 192 -18.92 -4.99 1.53
N VAL A 193 -18.07 -5.47 2.45
CA VAL A 193 -18.35 -6.64 3.29
C VAL A 193 -19.48 -6.36 4.28
N ILE A 194 -19.52 -5.15 4.86
CA ILE A 194 -20.61 -4.69 5.71
C ILE A 194 -21.92 -4.60 4.90
N SER A 195 -21.85 -4.01 3.69
CA SER A 195 -23.02 -3.89 2.80
C SER A 195 -23.52 -5.23 2.24
N SER A 196 -22.66 -6.26 2.18
CA SER A 196 -23.03 -7.60 1.68
C SER A 196 -23.59 -8.53 2.78
N GLY A 197 -23.84 -8.02 3.99
CA GLY A 197 -24.47 -8.80 5.07
C GLY A 197 -23.62 -9.95 5.62
N LEU A 198 -22.32 -10.01 5.30
CA LEU A 198 -21.44 -11.09 5.79
C LEU A 198 -21.05 -10.93 7.27
N TRP A 199 -21.29 -9.75 7.86
CA TRP A 199 -21.08 -9.51 9.30
C TRP A 199 -22.13 -10.21 10.18
N ASP A 200 -23.28 -10.61 9.64
CA ASP A 200 -24.44 -11.02 10.44
C ASP A 200 -24.57 -12.54 10.66
N ARG A 201 -23.65 -13.36 10.13
CA ARG A 201 -23.72 -14.83 10.26
C ARG A 201 -22.58 -15.48 11.04
N GLY A 202 -21.64 -14.72 11.58
CA GLY A 202 -20.44 -15.27 12.24
C GLY A 202 -20.15 -14.79 13.67
N HIS A 203 -20.81 -13.74 14.16
CA HIS A 203 -20.45 -13.11 15.44
C HIS A 203 -21.49 -13.28 16.57
N GLN A 204 -22.50 -14.14 16.39
CA GLN A 204 -23.47 -14.45 17.44
C GLN A 204 -23.10 -15.70 18.25
N LEU A 205 -21.80 -15.88 18.55
CA LEU A 205 -21.32 -16.94 19.45
C LEU A 205 -20.30 -16.45 20.49
N ARG A 206 -20.23 -15.13 20.75
CA ARG A 206 -19.59 -14.59 21.96
C ARG A 206 -20.25 -13.28 22.37
N ILE A 207 -21.45 -13.36 22.95
CA ILE A 207 -21.87 -12.60 24.14
C ILE A 207 -23.13 -13.33 24.63
N LEU A 208 -22.98 -14.27 25.57
CA LEU A 208 -24.08 -14.65 26.46
C LEU A 208 -23.84 -13.93 27.79
N PRO A 209 -24.82 -13.21 28.35
CA PRO A 209 -24.71 -12.68 29.70
C PRO A 209 -24.82 -13.84 30.69
N ALA A 210 -23.78 -14.04 31.50
CA ALA A 210 -23.82 -14.95 32.63
C ALA A 210 -24.69 -14.35 33.75
N VAL A 211 -25.99 -14.63 33.72
CA VAL A 211 -26.90 -14.44 34.86
C VAL A 211 -27.86 -15.63 34.91
N GLN A 212 -27.60 -16.58 35.81
CA GLN A 212 -28.47 -16.79 36.97
C GLN A 212 -27.93 -17.88 37.92
N ARG A 213 -27.97 -17.51 39.21
CA ARG A 213 -28.37 -18.30 40.38
C ARG A 213 -27.59 -19.58 40.70
N SER A 214 -27.01 -19.57 41.90
CA SER A 214 -27.25 -20.66 42.84
C SER A 214 -27.59 -20.04 44.19
N GLN A 215 -28.86 -20.19 44.60
CA GLN A 215 -29.19 -20.26 46.01
C GLN A 215 -28.86 -21.67 46.49
N SER A 216 -28.20 -21.78 47.63
CA SER A 216 -28.48 -22.73 48.70
C SER A 216 -27.96 -22.11 49.98
#